data_AF-A0A9P3UE15-F1
#
_entry.id   AF-A0A9P3UE15-F1
#
_cell.length_a   1.000
_cell.length_b   1.000
_cell.length_c   1.000
_cell.angle_alpha   90.00
_cell.angle_beta   90.00
_cell.angle_gamma   90.00
#
_symmetry.space_group_name_H-M   'P 1'
#
loop_
_entity.id
_entity.type
_entity.pdbx_description
1 polymer ?
#
loop_
_entity_poly.entity_id
_entity_poly.type
_entity_poly.pdbx_seq_one_letter_code
_entity_poly.pdbx_strand_id
1 'polypeptide(L)'
;MGDAAHLMLPFGEGANLALEDGAELGLAIAANADNPEAALSAYEEQMFIRVESAANDAQAMAGILFGDETPGALLHFFNQYKTGS
;
A
#
# COMPACT_ATOMS: atom_id res chain seq x y z
N MET A 1 -11.45 8.05 -1.71
CA MET A 1 -10.74 7.32 -2.78
C MET A 1 -9.72 8.25 -3.43
N GLY A 2 -8.55 7.72 -3.77
CA GLY A 2 -7.36 8.54 -4.04
C GLY A 2 -6.77 9.14 -2.76
N ASP A 3 -5.87 10.13 -2.88
CA ASP A 3 -5.10 10.79 -1.80
C ASP A 3 -5.85 11.08 -0.48
N ALA A 4 -7.18 11.23 -0.53
CA ALA A 4 -8.02 11.40 0.65
C ALA A 4 -8.24 10.13 1.50
N ALA A 5 -7.85 8.94 1.04
CA ALA A 5 -8.02 7.67 1.75
C ALA A 5 -6.71 7.07 2.32
N HIS A 6 -5.55 7.49 1.83
CA HIS A 6 -4.25 6.94 2.23
C HIS A 6 -3.21 8.05 2.34
N LEU A 7 -3.06 8.63 3.53
CA LEU A 7 -1.85 9.39 3.85
C LEU A 7 -0.73 8.38 4.19
N MET A 8 -0.33 7.57 3.20
CA MET A 8 0.89 6.76 3.29
C MET A 8 2.03 7.53 2.61
N LEU A 9 3.22 7.46 3.21
CA LEU A 9 4.43 8.14 2.78
C LEU A 9 4.68 7.98 1.27
N PRO A 10 5.22 9.02 0.59
CA PRO A 10 5.22 9.13 -0.87
C PRO A 10 6.27 8.19 -1.49
N PHE A 11 5.98 6.90 -1.55
CA PHE A 11 6.74 5.90 -2.29
C PHE A 11 5.98 5.49 -3.54
N GLY A 12 5.85 6.41 -4.50
CA GLY A 12 5.79 6.11 -5.95
C GLY A 12 4.62 5.30 -6.54
N GLU A 13 3.74 4.68 -5.76
CA GLU A 13 2.69 3.77 -6.28
C GLU A 13 1.25 4.28 -6.11
N GLY A 14 1.04 5.48 -5.54
CA GLY A 14 -0.31 5.95 -5.18
C GLY A 14 -1.30 6.05 -6.34
N ALA A 15 -0.85 6.40 -7.56
CA ALA A 15 -1.73 6.53 -8.71
C ALA A 15 -2.10 5.17 -9.34
N ASN A 16 -1.16 4.22 -9.38
CA ASN A 16 -1.44 2.88 -9.92
C ASN A 16 -2.36 2.10 -8.99
N LEU A 17 -2.12 2.19 -7.68
CA LEU A 17 -2.98 1.58 -6.67
C LEU A 17 -4.38 2.20 -6.67
N ALA A 18 -4.50 3.52 -6.84
CA ALA A 18 -5.80 4.17 -6.95
C ALA A 18 -6.59 3.75 -8.21
N LEU A 19 -5.90 3.44 -9.32
CA LEU A 19 -6.54 2.93 -10.54
C LEU A 19 -6.98 1.46 -10.39
N GLU A 20 -6.14 0.64 -9.76
CA GLU A 20 -6.46 -0.76 -9.44
C GLU A 20 -7.66 -0.84 -8.48
N ASP A 21 -7.66 -0.04 -7.41
CA ASP A 21 -8.77 0.06 -6.46
C ASP A 21 -10.09 0.47 -7.14
N GLY A 22 -10.02 1.43 -8.07
CA GLY A 22 -11.18 1.87 -8.84
C GLY A 22 -11.75 0.76 -9.75
N ALA A 23 -10.88 -0.05 -10.36
CA ALA A 23 -11.29 -1.17 -11.21
C ALA A 23 -11.93 -2.30 -10.39
N GLU A 24 -11.33 -2.66 -9.26
CA GLU A 24 -11.81 -3.72 -8.36
C GLU A 24 -13.15 -3.36 -7.72
N LEU A 25 -13.30 -2.12 -7.24
CA LEU A 25 -14.58 -1.63 -6.71
C LEU A 25 -15.66 -1.63 -7.79
N GLY A 26 -15.32 -1.21 -9.02
CA GLY A 26 -16.25 -1.25 -10.16
C GLY A 26 -16.74 -2.67 -10.47
N LEU A 27 -15.85 -3.66 -10.40
CA LEU A 27 -16.18 -5.07 -10.57
C LEU A 27 -17.08 -5.58 -9.44
N ALA A 28 -16.77 -5.23 -8.19
CA ALA A 28 -17.56 -5.63 -7.03
C ALA A 28 -18.99 -5.07 -7.08
N ILE A 29 -19.14 -3.81 -7.51
CA ILE A 29 -20.44 -3.17 -7.73
C ILE A 29 -21.19 -3.84 -8.88
N ALA A 30 -20.52 -4.15 -9.99
CA ALA A 30 -21.16 -4.85 -11.11
C ALA A 30 -21.66 -6.25 -10.73
N ALA A 31 -20.94 -6.95 -9.85
CA ALA A 31 -21.31 -8.27 -9.34
C ALA A 31 -22.45 -8.24 -8.30
N ASN A 32 -22.63 -7.13 -7.59
CA ASN A 32 -23.64 -6.94 -6.54
C ASN A 32 -24.46 -5.66 -6.80
N ALA A 33 -24.98 -5.51 -8.02
CA ALA A 33 -25.60 -4.26 -8.48
C ALA A 33 -26.84 -3.83 -7.67
N ASP A 34 -27.48 -4.76 -6.97
CA ASP A 34 -28.63 -4.58 -6.09
C ASP A 34 -28.27 -4.49 -4.61
N ASN A 35 -26.99 -4.69 -4.25
CA ASN A 35 -26.51 -4.66 -2.87
C ASN A 35 -25.12 -3.99 -2.75
N PRO A 36 -25.08 -2.64 -2.73
CA PRO A 36 -23.84 -1.86 -2.65
C PRO A 36 -22.99 -2.16 -1.40
N GLU A 37 -23.62 -2.50 -0.28
CA GLU A 37 -22.96 -2.82 0.98
C GLU A 37 -22.22 -4.17 0.91
N ALA A 38 -22.80 -5.15 0.21
CA ALA A 38 -22.12 -6.40 -0.11
C ALA A 38 -20.97 -6.18 -1.11
N ALA A 39 -21.16 -5.32 -2.11
CA ALA A 39 -20.09 -4.93 -3.04
C ALA A 39 -18.90 -4.31 -2.29
N LEU A 40 -19.19 -3.37 -1.38
CA LEU A 40 -18.17 -2.67 -0.62
C LEU A 40 -17.41 -3.63 0.30
N SER A 41 -18.13 -4.51 1.01
CA SER A 41 -17.52 -5.49 1.90
C SER A 41 -16.57 -6.45 1.16
N ALA A 42 -16.97 -6.91 -0.03
CA ALA A 42 -16.14 -7.79 -0.87
C ALA A 42 -14.89 -7.09 -1.42
N TYR A 43 -15.03 -5.82 -1.80
CA TYR A 43 -13.89 -5.00 -2.22
C TYR A 43 -12.92 -4.74 -1.05
N GLU A 44 -13.45 -4.33 0.11
CA GLU A 44 -12.65 -4.01 1.29
C GLU A 44 -11.85 -5.21 1.80
N GLU A 45 -12.42 -6.41 1.81
CA GLU A 45 -11.71 -7.63 2.20
C GLU A 45 -10.44 -7.86 1.36
N GLN A 46 -10.51 -7.67 0.04
CA GLN A 46 -9.37 -7.82 -0.85
C GLN A 46 -8.38 -6.65 -0.72
N MET A 47 -8.88 -5.42 -0.57
CA MET A 47 -8.07 -4.24 -0.35
C MET A 47 -7.24 -4.36 0.94
N PHE A 48 -7.84 -4.81 2.05
CA PHE A 48 -7.14 -4.92 3.34
C PHE A 48 -5.98 -5.92 3.29
N ILE A 49 -6.14 -7.06 2.59
CA ILE A 49 -5.07 -8.05 2.42
C ILE A 49 -3.88 -7.43 1.67
N ARG A 50 -4.13 -6.63 0.63
CA ARG A 50 -3.07 -5.96 -0.15
C ARG A 50 -2.36 -4.87 0.66
N VAL A 51 -3.14 -4.05 1.37
CA VAL A 51 -2.62 -2.87 2.09
C VAL A 51 -1.81 -3.24 3.33
N GLU A 52 -2.08 -4.38 3.97
CA GLU A 52 -1.32 -4.82 5.15
C GLU A 52 0.19 -5.01 4.86
N SER A 53 0.54 -5.66 3.74
CA SER A 53 1.95 -5.83 3.35
C SER A 53 2.60 -4.47 3.05
N ALA A 54 1.92 -3.62 2.28
CA ALA A 54 2.42 -2.30 1.93
C ALA A 54 2.60 -1.39 3.17
N ALA A 55 1.71 -1.49 4.16
CA ALA A 55 1.80 -0.76 5.41
C ALA A 55 3.05 -1.16 6.21
N ASN A 56 3.29 -2.47 6.32
CA ASN A 56 4.45 -3.02 7.03
C ASN A 56 5.77 -2.61 6.35
N ASP A 57 5.83 -2.68 5.03
CA ASP A 57 6.99 -2.28 4.24
C ASP A 57 7.26 -0.76 4.36
N ALA A 58 6.20 0.05 4.29
CA ALA A 58 6.29 1.50 4.48
C ALA A 58 6.79 1.85 5.90
N GLN A 59 6.31 1.16 6.93
CA GLN A 59 6.75 1.36 8.31
C GLN A 59 8.22 0.97 8.50
N ALA A 60 8.65 -0.17 7.93
CA ALA A 60 10.05 -0.59 7.97
C ALA A 60 10.96 0.42 7.27
N MET A 61 10.57 0.90 6.10
CA MET A 61 11.31 1.92 5.34
C MET A 61 11.37 3.26 6.09
N ALA A 62 10.28 3.68 6.74
CA ALA A 62 10.25 4.87 7.56
C ALA A 62 11.24 4.79 8.74
N GLY A 63 11.36 3.62 9.38
CA GLY A 63 12.37 3.38 10.42
C GLY A 63 13.80 3.51 9.90
N ILE A 64 14.07 3.01 8.69
CA ILE A 64 15.39 3.09 8.06
C ILE A 64 15.75 4.53 7.65
N LEU A 65 14.76 5.35 7.26
CA LEU A 65 14.98 6.69 6.72
C LEU A 65 14.86 7.81 7.76
N PHE A 66 14.12 7.61 8.84
CA PHE A 66 13.79 8.64 9.82
C PHE A 66 13.88 8.18 11.27
N GLY A 67 14.27 6.91 11.53
CA GLY A 67 14.41 6.38 12.88
C GLY A 67 15.72 6.79 13.57
N ASP A 68 15.82 6.55 14.87
CA ASP A 68 16.95 7.00 15.72
C ASP A 68 18.33 6.49 15.26
N GLU A 69 18.36 5.40 14.51
CA GLU A 69 19.59 4.81 13.96
C GLU A 69 20.00 5.39 12.60
N THR A 70 19.31 6.42 12.10
CA THR A 70 19.74 7.15 10.90
C THR A 70 20.97 8.03 11.15
N PRO A 71 21.89 8.13 10.17
CA PRO A 71 21.85 7.52 8.83
C PRO A 71 22.47 6.10 8.76
N GLY A 72 22.87 5.50 9.89
CA GLY A 72 23.54 4.19 9.93
C GLY A 72 22.70 3.05 9.35
N ALA A 73 21.41 3.00 9.70
CA ALA A 73 20.46 2.03 9.15
C ALA A 73 20.34 2.11 7.62
N LEU A 74 20.30 3.32 7.07
CA LEU A 74 20.25 3.57 5.63
C LEU A 74 21.52 3.10 4.90
N LEU A 75 22.70 3.33 5.48
CA LEU A 75 23.97 2.85 4.93
C LEU A 75 24.04 1.32 4.93
N HIS A 76 23.54 0.68 5.98
CA HIS A 76 23.48 -0.78 6.06
C HIS A 76 22.56 -1.37 4.97
N PHE A 77 21.38 -0.77 4.78
CA PHE A 77 20.44 -1.14 3.73
C PHE A 77 21.11 -1.13 2.33
N PHE A 78 21.77 -0.04 1.94
CA PHE A 78 22.44 0.03 0.63
C PHE A 78 23.63 -0.95 0.48
N ASN A 79 24.32 -1.27 1.58
CA ASN A 79 25.42 -2.24 1.54
C ASN A 79 24.92 -3.68 1.38
N GLN A 80 23.79 -4.05 2.00
CA GLN A 80 23.18 -5.37 1.80
C GLN A 80 22.77 -5.59 0.33
N TYR A 81 22.21 -4.57 -0.32
CA TYR A 81 21.86 -4.62 -1.75
C TYR A 81 23.06 -4.79 -2.68
N LYS A 82 24.25 -4.29 -2.30
CA LYS A 82 25.48 -4.48 -3.10
C LYS A 82 26.07 -5.89 -2.99
N THR A 83 25.78 -6.62 -1.92
CA THR A 83 26.33 -7.96 -1.67
C THR A 83 25.42 -9.10 -2.14
N GLY A 84 24.18 -8.80 -2.52
CA GLY A 84 23.24 -9.75 -3.13
C GLY A 84 23.19 -9.61 -4.66
N SER A 85 24.18 -10.13 -5.38
CA SER A 85 24.09 -10.49 -6.81
C SER A 85 24.58 -11.91 -7.01
#